data_AF-A0A660YWD7-F1
#
_entry.id   AF-A0A660YWD7-F1
#
_cell.length_a   1.000
_cell.length_b   1.000
_cell.length_c   1.000
_cell.angle_alpha   90.00
_cell.angle_beta   90.00
_cell.angle_gamma   90.00
#
_symmetry.space_group_name_H-M   'P 1'
#
loop_
_entity.id
_entity.type
_entity.pdbx_description
1 polymer ?
#
loop_
_entity_poly.entity_id
_entity_poly.type
_entity_poly.pdbx_seq_one_letter_code
_entity_poly.pdbx_strand_id
1 'polypeptide(L)'
;MKYRLQILVISLVLTLSTSYAQGNFGLGIIIGEPTGISAKVWMSGSTAVDGAIAWSFANVSALHIHADFLHHSYDVFSKAVPL
;
A
#
# COMPACT_ATOMS: atom_id res chain seq x y z
N MET A 1 -2.76 -26.46 -18.16
CA MET A 1 -3.28 -26.39 -16.77
C MET A 1 -2.51 -25.41 -15.86
N LYS A 2 -1.23 -25.10 -16.16
CA LYS A 2 -0.36 -24.25 -15.32
C LYS A 2 -0.95 -22.88 -14.94
N TYR A 3 -1.54 -22.16 -15.89
CA TYR A 3 -2.09 -20.82 -15.67
C TYR A 3 -3.52 -20.78 -15.11
N ARG A 4 -4.24 -21.92 -15.10
CA ARG A 4 -5.66 -21.95 -14.66
C ARG A 4 -5.81 -21.61 -13.19
N LEU A 5 -4.89 -22.09 -12.36
CA LEU A 5 -4.86 -21.79 -10.93
C LEU A 5 -4.50 -20.32 -10.68
N GLN A 6 -3.52 -19.78 -11.40
CA GLN A 6 -3.11 -18.38 -11.29
C GLN A 6 -4.24 -17.43 -11.67
N ILE A 7 -4.95 -17.71 -12.77
CA ILE A 7 -6.10 -16.93 -13.23
C ILE A 7 -7.24 -17.00 -12.20
N LEU A 8 -7.50 -18.17 -11.60
CA LEU A 8 -8.52 -18.33 -10.57
C LEU A 8 -8.17 -17.52 -9.30
N VAL A 9 -6.91 -17.54 -8.88
CA VAL A 9 -6.42 -16.76 -7.73
C VAL A 9 -6.53 -15.26 -7.99
N ILE A 10 -6.12 -14.78 -9.17
CA ILE A 10 -6.25 -13.37 -9.56
C ILE A 10 -7.72 -12.95 -9.60
N SER A 11 -8.58 -13.76 -10.22
CA SER A 11 -10.02 -13.49 -10.29
C SER A 11 -10.65 -13.41 -8.89
N LEU A 12 -10.26 -14.29 -7.97
CA LEU A 12 -10.75 -14.29 -6.59
C LEU A 12 -10.31 -13.02 -5.85
N VAL A 13 -9.05 -12.61 -5.99
CA VAL A 13 -8.51 -11.38 -5.39
C VAL A 13 -9.25 -10.14 -5.90
N LEU A 14 -9.56 -10.07 -7.20
CA LEU A 14 -10.29 -8.95 -7.78
C LEU A 14 -11.75 -8.86 -7.26
N THR A 15 -12.37 -9.99 -6.97
CA THR A 15 -13.74 -10.04 -6.41
C THR A 15 -13.83 -9.71 -4.92
N LEU A 16 -12.71 -9.67 -4.18
CA LEU A 16 -12.65 -9.33 -2.75
C LEU A 16 -12.70 -7.81 -2.48
N SER A 17 -13.01 -7.00 -3.49
CA SER A 17 -13.06 -5.54 -3.39
C SER A 17 -14.31 -5.07 -2.62
N THR A 18 -14.35 -5.31 -1.30
CA THR A 18 -15.25 -4.58 -0.41
C THR A 18 -14.84 -3.11 -0.45
N SER A 19 -15.64 -2.29 -1.11
CA SER A 19 -15.35 -0.86 -1.27
C SER A 19 -15.58 -0.15 0.07
N TYR A 20 -14.56 -0.11 0.92
CA TYR A 20 -14.52 0.74 2.10
C TYR A 20 -14.24 2.18 1.66
N ALA A 21 -15.30 2.92 1.32
CA ALA A 21 -15.20 4.30 0.84
C ALA A 21 -14.63 5.29 1.87
N GLN A 22 -14.63 4.94 3.17
CA GLN A 22 -14.14 5.79 4.25
C GLN A 22 -13.55 4.93 5.40
N GLY A 23 -12.54 4.12 5.10
CA GLY A 23 -11.86 3.28 6.09
C GLY A 23 -10.54 3.90 6.58
N ASN A 24 -10.18 3.64 7.84
CA ASN A 24 -8.86 4.00 8.38
C ASN A 24 -7.76 3.03 7.94
N PHE A 25 -8.03 2.14 6.98
CA PHE A 25 -7.11 1.08 6.57
C PHE A 25 -6.94 1.06 5.05
N GLY A 26 -5.71 0.92 4.58
CA GLY A 26 -5.35 0.71 3.19
C GLY A 26 -4.42 -0.50 3.05
N LEU A 27 -4.67 -1.33 2.05
CA LEU A 27 -3.83 -2.46 1.68
C LEU A 27 -3.33 -2.26 0.24
N GLY A 28 -2.05 -2.53 0.01
CA GLY A 28 -1.39 -2.32 -1.28
C GLY A 28 -0.44 -3.45 -1.65
N ILE A 29 -0.02 -3.45 -2.90
CA ILE A 29 0.99 -4.34 -3.45
C ILE A 29 2.17 -3.51 -3.96
N ILE A 30 3.39 -4.01 -3.76
CA ILE A 30 4.61 -3.43 -4.31
C ILE A 30 4.94 -4.22 -5.57
N ILE A 31 4.86 -3.56 -6.73
CA ILE A 31 5.16 -4.17 -8.02
C ILE A 31 6.59 -3.81 -8.41
N GLY A 32 7.42 -4.82 -8.70
CA GLY A 32 8.80 -4.65 -9.13
C GLY A 32 9.74 -5.68 -8.52
N GLU A 33 10.97 -5.29 -8.27
CA GLU A 33 12.00 -6.13 -7.65
C GLU A 33 12.69 -5.26 -6.58
N PRO A 34 12.40 -5.47 -5.28
CA PRO A 34 11.59 -6.54 -4.68
C PRO A 34 10.07 -6.35 -4.81
N THR A 35 9.32 -7.44 -4.98
CA THR A 35 7.84 -7.46 -4.96
C THR A 35 7.34 -7.69 -3.54
N GLY A 36 6.22 -7.08 -3.16
CA GLY A 36 5.76 -7.14 -1.77
C GLY A 36 4.31 -6.73 -1.55
N ILE A 37 3.95 -6.60 -0.27
CA ILE A 37 2.67 -6.07 0.20
C ILE A 37 2.94 -4.92 1.17
N SER A 38 2.06 -3.93 1.17
CA SER A 38 2.10 -2.79 2.08
C SER A 38 0.74 -2.59 2.74
N ALA A 39 0.74 -2.04 3.94
CA ALA A 39 -0.47 -1.70 4.67
C ALA A 39 -0.31 -0.33 5.34
N LYS A 40 -1.38 0.47 5.30
CA LYS A 40 -1.46 1.78 5.94
C LYS A 40 -2.65 1.81 6.89
N VAL A 41 -2.44 2.31 8.09
CA VAL A 41 -3.47 2.52 9.10
C VAL A 41 -3.50 4.00 9.49
N TRP A 42 -4.60 4.69 9.21
CA TRP A 42 -4.87 6.04 9.70
C TRP A 42 -5.23 6.01 11.18
N MET A 43 -4.44 6.72 11.99
CA MET A 43 -4.70 6.90 13.41
C MET A 43 -5.55 8.13 13.68
N SER A 44 -5.46 9.14 12.82
CA SER A 44 -6.27 10.36 12.84
C SER A 44 -6.44 10.92 11.43
N GLY A 45 -7.13 12.05 11.26
CA GLY A 45 -7.25 12.71 9.95
C GLY A 45 -5.92 13.21 9.36
N SER A 46 -4.87 13.33 10.17
CA SER A 46 -3.56 13.85 9.77
C SER A 46 -2.38 12.94 10.13
N THR A 47 -2.62 11.76 10.71
CA THR A 47 -1.55 10.82 11.08
C THR A 47 -1.87 9.40 10.67
N ALA A 48 -0.85 8.67 10.23
CA ALA A 48 -0.96 7.27 9.84
C ALA A 48 0.33 6.50 10.16
N VAL A 49 0.19 5.19 10.34
CA VAL A 49 1.31 4.24 10.33
C VAL A 49 1.28 3.50 9.00
N ASP A 50 2.42 3.43 8.33
CA ASP A 50 2.63 2.65 7.11
C ASP A 50 3.66 1.56 7.39
N GLY A 51 3.53 0.43 6.71
CA GLY A 51 4.55 -0.59 6.73
C GLY A 51 4.43 -1.52 5.54
N ALA A 52 5.55 -2.10 5.15
CA ALA A 52 5.58 -3.05 4.06
C ALA A 52 6.62 -4.15 4.26
N ILE A 53 6.36 -5.27 3.59
CA ILE A 53 7.27 -6.38 3.45
C ILE A 53 7.36 -6.75 1.97
N ALA A 54 8.58 -6.81 1.46
CA ALA A 54 8.89 -7.15 0.08
C ALA A 54 10.03 -8.15 0.03
N TRP A 55 10.07 -8.97 -1.01
CA TRP A 55 11.06 -10.02 -1.19
C TRP A 55 11.63 -9.96 -2.61
N SER A 56 12.92 -10.20 -2.69
CA SER A 56 13.66 -10.31 -3.93
C SER A 56 13.88 -11.76 -4.33
N PHE A 57 13.66 -12.07 -5.62
CA PHE A 57 13.96 -13.39 -6.18
C PHE A 57 15.22 -13.39 -7.05
N ALA A 58 15.89 -12.24 -7.21
CA ALA A 58 17.05 -12.09 -8.08
C ALA A 58 18.36 -12.39 -7.34
N ASN A 59 19.18 -13.33 -7.84
CA ASN A 59 20.56 -13.72 -7.47
C ASN A 59 20.93 -13.93 -5.98
N VAL A 60 20.39 -13.15 -5.05
CA VAL A 60 20.46 -13.29 -3.60
C VAL A 60 19.06 -12.95 -3.07
N SER A 61 18.39 -13.93 -2.48
CA SER A 61 17.09 -13.70 -1.85
C SER A 61 17.23 -12.66 -0.73
N ALA A 62 16.65 -11.48 -0.92
CA ALA A 62 16.69 -10.38 0.04
C ALA A 62 15.28 -10.08 0.54
N LEU A 63 15.12 -9.98 1.86
CA LEU A 63 13.87 -9.57 2.50
C LEU A 63 13.97 -8.09 2.89
N HIS A 64 13.02 -7.30 2.44
CA HIS A 64 12.91 -5.86 2.69
C HIS A 64 11.70 -5.61 3.58
N ILE A 65 11.93 -5.01 4.74
CA ILE A 65 10.86 -4.63 5.68
C ILE A 65 11.07 -3.17 6.05
N HIS A 66 9.98 -2.40 6.05
CA HIS A 66 9.98 -1.04 6.59
C HIS A 66 8.67 -0.74 7.32
N ALA A 67 8.72 0.25 8.19
CA ALA A 67 7.58 0.83 8.87
C ALA A 67 7.85 2.31 9.12
N ASP A 68 6.88 3.16 8.79
CA ASP A 68 6.99 4.60 8.84
C ASP A 68 5.81 5.21 9.61
N PHE A 69 6.07 6.29 10.35
CA PHE A 69 5.02 7.14 10.91
C PHE A 69 4.85 8.36 10.02
N LEU A 70 3.64 8.55 9.50
CA LEU A 70 3.32 9.58 8.53
C LEU A 70 2.50 10.69 9.16
N HIS A 71 2.89 11.93 8.91
CA HIS A 71 2.14 13.13 9.24
C HIS A 71 1.72 13.84 7.94
N HIS A 72 0.42 14.11 7.79
CA HIS A 72 -0.16 14.75 6.62
C HIS A 72 -0.53 16.20 6.96
N SER A 73 0.12 17.14 6.28
CA SER A 73 -0.19 18.56 6.35
C SER A 73 -0.85 19.00 5.05
N TYR A 74 -2.16 19.26 5.07
CA TYR A 74 -2.94 19.56 3.86
C TYR A 74 -2.82 21.03 3.42
N ASP A 75 -2.51 21.95 4.34
CA ASP A 75 -2.56 23.40 4.13
C ASP A 75 -1.18 24.06 3.98
N VAL A 76 -0.14 23.29 3.63
CA VAL A 76 1.25 23.80 3.56
C VAL A 76 1.41 24.97 2.57
N PHE A 77 0.52 25.07 1.57
CA PHE A 77 0.55 26.12 0.54
C PHE A 77 -0.68 27.03 0.53
N SER A 78 -1.36 27.23 1.67
CA SER A 78 -2.59 28.03 1.70
C SER A 78 -2.34 29.54 1.44
N LYS A 79 -2.62 29.92 0.19
CA LYS A 79 -2.88 31.25 -0.44
C LYS A 79 -2.26 32.50 0.21
N ALA A 80 -1.06 32.85 -0.24
CA ALA A 80 -0.68 34.26 -0.38
C ALA A 80 -1.30 34.82 -1.68
N VAL A 81 -2.58 35.16 -1.66
CA VAL A 81 -3.13 36.14 -2.61
C VAL A 81 -3.35 37.41 -1.80
N PRO A 82 -2.46 38.42 -1.90
CA PRO A 82 -2.70 39.72 -1.29
C PRO A 82 -3.85 40.40 -2.05
N LEU A 83 -4.82 40.95 -1.30
CA LEU A 83 -5.85 41.86 -1.81
C LEU A 83 -5.23 43.21 -2.18
#